data_AF-A0A0T5ZSU8-F1
#
_entry.id   AF-A0A0T5ZSU8-F1
#
_cell.length_a   1.000
_cell.length_b   1.000
_cell.length_c   1.000
_cell.angle_alpha   90.00
_cell.angle_beta   90.00
_cell.angle_gamma   90.00
#
_symmetry.space_group_name_H-M   'P 1'
#
loop_
_entity.id
_entity.type
_entity.pdbx_description
1 polymer ?
#
loop_
_entity_poly.entity_id
_entity_poly.type
_entity_poly.pdbx_seq_one_letter_code
_entity_poly.pdbx_strand_id
1 'polypeptide(L)'
;MRGVGRTMKESQDIDRAEETLEVLKNQLAELEARFQAETEEIATRISSQTEPLETFEIGPKKSNVSVNVLALVWVPYWQDEQGRMKPAWT
;
A
#
# COMPACT_ATOMS: atom_id res chain seq x y z
N MET A 1 -55.46 27.54 46.87
CA MET A 1 -55.11 26.38 46.02
C MET A 1 -54.35 26.85 44.77
N ARG A 2 -53.08 27.29 44.91
CA ARG A 2 -52.28 27.90 43.81
C ARG A 2 -50.93 27.22 43.52
N GLY A 3 -50.57 26.15 44.26
CA GLY A 3 -49.28 25.45 44.08
C GLY A 3 -49.31 24.28 43.11
N VAL A 4 -50.46 23.63 42.93
CA VAL A 4 -50.59 22.34 42.20
C VAL A 4 -50.32 22.49 40.69
N GLY A 5 -50.64 23.65 40.09
CA GLY A 5 -50.42 23.88 38.66
C GLY A 5 -48.96 24.11 38.25
N ARG A 6 -48.06 24.50 39.17
CA ARG A 6 -46.62 24.62 38.87
C ARG A 6 -45.94 23.26 38.87
N THR A 7 -46.24 22.44 39.88
CA THR A 7 -45.65 21.09 40.00
C THR A 7 -46.05 20.18 38.84
N MET A 8 -47.29 20.25 38.36
CA MET A 8 -47.72 19.51 37.16
C MET A 8 -46.99 19.95 35.89
N LYS A 9 -46.68 21.25 35.76
CA LYS A 9 -46.01 21.79 34.58
C LYS A 9 -44.52 21.43 34.55
N GLU A 10 -43.88 21.44 35.72
CA GLU A 10 -42.49 21.01 35.89
C GLU A 10 -42.32 19.51 35.61
N SER A 11 -43.25 18.66 36.05
CA SER A 11 -43.25 17.22 35.73
C SER A 11 -43.35 16.96 34.22
N GLN A 12 -44.22 17.71 33.52
CA GLN A 12 -44.39 17.57 32.07
C GLN A 12 -43.18 18.08 31.27
N ASP A 13 -42.40 19.01 31.82
CA ASP A 13 -41.14 19.45 31.22
C ASP A 13 -40.03 18.39 31.41
N ILE A 14 -40.04 17.69 32.55
CA ILE A 14 -39.12 16.57 32.81
C ILE A 14 -39.41 15.39 31.87
N ASP A 15 -40.68 14.98 31.73
CA ASP A 15 -41.05 13.86 30.85
C ASP A 15 -40.62 14.12 29.40
N ARG A 16 -40.78 15.36 28.90
CA ARG A 16 -40.34 15.76 27.55
C ARG A 16 -38.82 15.77 27.41
N ALA A 17 -38.11 16.16 28.46
CA ALA A 17 -36.66 16.14 28.47
C ALA A 17 -36.13 14.69 28.46
N GLU A 18 -36.76 13.78 29.18
CA GLU A 18 -36.42 12.35 29.17
C GLU A 18 -36.68 11.71 27.80
N GLU A 19 -37.83 11.97 27.19
CA GLU A 19 -38.15 11.52 25.83
C GLU A 19 -37.11 12.00 24.81
N THR A 20 -36.70 13.26 24.90
CA THR A 20 -35.65 13.83 24.03
C THR A 20 -34.30 13.13 24.25
N LEU A 21 -33.99 12.78 25.51
CA LEU A 21 -32.75 12.12 25.88
C LEU A 21 -32.72 10.66 25.35
N GLU A 22 -33.85 9.96 25.41
CA GLU A 22 -33.98 8.62 24.81
C GLU A 22 -33.83 8.66 23.29
N VAL A 23 -34.44 9.64 22.62
CA VAL A 23 -34.28 9.84 21.16
C VAL A 23 -32.82 10.06 20.79
N LEU A 24 -32.11 10.92 21.52
CA LEU A 24 -30.69 11.19 21.29
C LEU A 24 -29.81 9.96 21.57
N LYS A 25 -30.11 9.19 22.61
CA LYS A 25 -29.41 7.93 22.90
C LYS A 25 -29.59 6.91 21.78
N ASN A 26 -30.80 6.79 21.25
CA ASN A 26 -31.09 5.89 20.13
C ASN A 26 -30.34 6.32 18.86
N GLN A 27 -30.29 7.62 18.57
CA GLN A 27 -29.53 8.16 17.44
C GLN A 27 -28.02 7.91 17.59
N LEU A 28 -27.49 8.05 18.81
CA LEU A 28 -26.09 7.75 19.10
C LEU A 28 -25.80 6.26 18.88
N ALA A 29 -26.62 5.37 19.43
CA ALA A 29 -26.46 3.93 19.27
C ALA A 29 -26.53 3.50 17.79
N GLU A 30 -27.45 4.10 17.01
CA GLU A 30 -27.55 3.84 15.58
C GLU A 30 -26.30 4.32 14.83
N LEU A 31 -25.78 5.50 15.16
CA LEU A 31 -24.58 6.05 14.53
C LEU A 31 -23.34 5.20 14.86
N GLU A 32 -23.21 4.77 16.10
CA GLU A 32 -22.13 3.90 16.56
C GLU A 32 -22.16 2.54 15.86
N ALA A 33 -23.35 1.96 15.72
CA ALA A 33 -23.54 0.71 14.98
C ALA A 33 -23.16 0.84 13.50
N ARG A 34 -23.54 1.95 12.84
CA ARG A 34 -23.15 2.23 11.45
C ARG A 34 -21.64 2.41 11.32
N PHE A 35 -21.03 3.17 12.22
CA PHE A 35 -19.59 3.41 12.22
C PHE A 35 -18.80 2.10 12.40
N GLN A 36 -19.24 1.24 13.31
CA GLN A 36 -18.60 -0.06 13.54
C GLN A 36 -18.71 -0.96 12.29
N ALA A 37 -19.88 -1.01 11.66
CA ALA A 37 -20.08 -1.76 10.42
C ALA A 37 -19.19 -1.27 9.27
N GLU A 38 -19.10 0.05 9.06
CA GLU A 38 -18.22 0.65 8.04
C GLU A 38 -16.74 0.36 8.33
N THR A 39 -16.33 0.44 9.60
CA THR A 39 -14.96 0.15 10.02
C THR A 39 -14.60 -1.32 9.76
N GLU A 40 -15.51 -2.26 10.04
CA GLU A 40 -15.33 -3.68 9.75
C GLU A 40 -15.27 -3.96 8.24
N GLU A 41 -16.09 -3.29 7.43
CA GLU A 41 -16.05 -3.37 5.97
C GLU A 41 -14.71 -2.87 5.41
N ILE A 42 -14.18 -1.78 5.96
CA ILE A 42 -12.87 -1.25 5.58
C ILE A 42 -11.76 -2.20 6.05
N ALA A 43 -11.81 -2.70 7.28
CA ALA A 43 -10.82 -3.62 7.83
C ALA A 43 -10.73 -4.91 7.03
N THR A 44 -11.88 -5.47 6.62
CA THR A 44 -11.92 -6.66 5.75
C THR A 44 -11.30 -6.39 4.38
N ARG A 45 -11.57 -5.22 3.76
CA ARG A 45 -10.95 -4.81 2.49
C ARG A 45 -9.44 -4.55 2.57
N ILE A 46 -8.94 -4.11 3.72
CA ILE A 46 -7.50 -3.87 3.94
C ILE A 46 -6.78 -5.17 4.28
N SER A 47 -7.44 -6.09 5.01
CA SER A 47 -6.85 -7.39 5.36
C SER A 47 -6.45 -8.20 4.12
N SER A 48 -7.23 -8.15 3.04
CA SER A 48 -6.90 -8.81 1.76
C SER A 48 -5.70 -8.19 1.03
N GLN A 49 -5.30 -6.96 1.37
CA GLN A 49 -4.08 -6.31 0.86
C GLN A 49 -2.87 -6.54 1.77
N THR A 50 -3.08 -7.09 2.97
CA THR A 50 -2.02 -7.34 3.97
C THR A 50 -1.55 -8.80 3.92
N GLU A 51 -1.95 -9.57 2.90
CA GLU A 51 -1.34 -10.86 2.60
C GLU A 51 0.18 -10.66 2.50
N PRO A 52 1.01 -11.47 3.21
CA PRO A 52 2.45 -11.26 3.23
C PRO A 52 3.01 -11.36 1.81
N LEU A 53 3.43 -10.21 1.28
CA LEU A 53 4.07 -10.11 -0.03
C LEU A 53 5.43 -10.81 0.04
N GLU A 54 5.53 -11.97 -0.60
CA GLU A 54 6.77 -12.71 -0.67
C GLU A 54 7.76 -11.97 -1.59
N THR A 55 8.89 -11.53 -1.01
CA THR A 55 9.94 -10.84 -1.77
C THR A 55 10.86 -11.88 -2.39
N PHE A 56 10.80 -12.05 -3.70
CA PHE A 56 11.70 -12.95 -4.43
C PHE A 56 12.84 -12.16 -5.06
N GLU A 57 14.08 -12.39 -4.60
CA GLU A 57 15.28 -11.82 -5.21
C GLU A 57 15.69 -12.63 -6.45
N ILE A 58 15.43 -12.08 -7.65
CA ILE A 58 15.94 -12.67 -8.90
C ILE A 58 17.39 -12.23 -9.09
N GLY A 59 18.32 -13.05 -8.61
CA GLY A 59 19.73 -12.88 -8.94
C GLY A 59 20.02 -13.14 -10.43
N PRO A 60 20.96 -12.42 -11.06
CA PRO A 60 21.34 -12.67 -12.45
C PRO A 60 21.90 -14.09 -12.59
N LYS A 61 21.18 -14.95 -13.31
CA LYS A 61 21.63 -16.32 -13.59
C LYS A 61 22.85 -16.26 -14.52
N LYS A 62 23.97 -16.86 -14.10
CA LYS A 62 25.23 -16.94 -14.87
C LYS A 62 25.05 -17.46 -16.31
N SER A 63 23.97 -18.20 -16.60
CA SER A 63 23.61 -18.67 -17.94
C SER A 63 23.08 -17.59 -18.89
N ASN A 64 22.62 -16.43 -18.38
CA ASN A 64 22.04 -15.34 -19.20
C ASN A 64 23.01 -14.17 -19.42
N VAL A 65 24.29 -14.32 -19.04
CA VAL A 65 25.32 -13.30 -19.26
C VAL A 65 26.17 -13.73 -20.45
N SER A 66 26.01 -13.07 -21.60
CA SER A 66 26.91 -13.20 -22.74
C SER A 66 28.13 -12.31 -22.55
N VAL A 67 29.28 -12.91 -22.25
CA VAL A 67 30.55 -12.18 -22.19
C VAL A 67 31.14 -12.16 -23.59
N ASN A 68 31.03 -11.02 -24.27
CA ASN A 68 31.70 -10.80 -25.55
C ASN A 68 33.17 -10.46 -25.30
N VAL A 69 34.06 -11.38 -25.61
CA VAL A 69 35.51 -11.18 -25.47
C VAL A 69 36.02 -10.43 -26.70
N LEU A 70 36.57 -9.23 -26.49
CA LEU A 70 37.35 -8.49 -27.49
C LEU A 70 38.83 -8.64 -27.14
N ALA A 71 39.64 -9.14 -28.08
CA ALA A 71 41.08 -9.23 -27.93
C ALA A 71 41.78 -8.41 -29.01
N LEU A 72 42.78 -7.62 -28.60
CA LEU A 72 43.71 -6.95 -29.51
C LEU A 72 44.92 -7.87 -29.70
N VAL A 73 45.22 -8.24 -30.94
CA VAL A 73 46.37 -9.07 -31.28
C VAL A 73 47.34 -8.24 -32.10
N TRP A 74 48.62 -8.34 -31.75
CA TRP A 74 49.70 -7.81 -32.57
C TRP A 74 50.16 -8.88 -33.55
N VAL A 75 50.27 -8.47 -34.82
CA VAL A 75 50.62 -9.37 -35.93
C VAL A 75 51.90 -8.84 -36.59
N PRO A 76 53.04 -9.54 -36.48
CA PRO A 76 54.33 -9.04 -36.98
C PRO A 76 54.46 -9.17 -38.51
N TYR A 77 54.84 -8.08 -39.18
CA TYR A 77 55.15 -8.06 -40.61
C TYR A 77 56.58 -7.58 -40.86
N TRP A 78 57.25 -8.24 -41.81
CA TRP A 78 58.52 -7.79 -42.37
C TRP A 78 58.26 -6.96 -43.62
N GLN A 79 59.02 -5.89 -43.81
CA GLN A 79 59.00 -5.09 -45.03
C GLN A 79 60.18 -5.46 -45.92
N ASP A 80 59.89 -5.93 -47.13
CA ASP A 80 60.91 -6.23 -48.15
C ASP A 80 61.43 -4.93 -48.82
N GLU A 81 62.56 -5.00 -49.53
CA GLU A 81 63.19 -3.83 -50.22
C GLU A 81 62.25 -3.17 -51.25
N GLN A 82 61.24 -3.92 -51.72
CA GLN A 82 60.20 -3.46 -52.64
C GLN A 82 58.94 -2.92 -51.93
N GLY A 83 58.98 -2.74 -50.61
CA GLY A 83 57.86 -2.21 -49.82
C GLY A 83 56.71 -3.19 -49.57
N ARG A 84 56.90 -4.48 -49.87
CA ARG A 84 55.88 -5.52 -49.65
C ARG A 84 55.94 -6.02 -48.20
N MET A 85 54.78 -6.12 -47.57
CA MET A 85 54.63 -6.66 -46.21
C MET A 85 54.47 -8.18 -46.25
N LYS A 86 55.38 -8.93 -45.60
CA LYS A 86 55.32 -10.39 -45.46
C LYS A 86 55.08 -10.78 -44.00
N PRO A 87 54.18 -11.75 -43.70
CA PRO A 87 53.98 -12.23 -42.34
C PRO A 87 55.27 -12.79 -41.75
N ALA A 88 55.60 -12.43 -40.51
CA ALA A 88 56.82 -12.88 -39.82
C ALA A 88 56.70 -14.26 -39.14
N TRP A 89 55.55 -14.92 -39.27
CA TRP A 89 55.24 -16.20 -38.61
C TRP A 89 55.20 -17.41 -39.56
N THR A 90 55.88 -17.32 -40.71
CA THR A 90 56.08 -18.47 -41.63
C THR A 90 57.48 -19.01 -41.45
#